data_AF-A0A849HJV3-F1
#
_entry.id   AF-A0A849HJV3-F1
#
_cell.length_a   1.000
_cell.length_b   1.000
_cell.length_c   1.000
_cell.angle_alpha   90.00
_cell.angle_beta   90.00
_cell.angle_gamma   90.00
#
_symmetry.space_group_name_H-M   'P 1'
#
loop_
_entity.id
_entity.type
_entity.pdbx_description
1 polymer ?
#
loop_
_entity_poly.entity_id
_entity_poly.type
_entity_poly.pdbx_seq_one_letter_code
_entity_poly.pdbx_strand_id
1 'polypeptide(L)' 'MPRASKGDRDIMVTRPARAVGDEVRRRADAMGLSISEYIARTLALDVGLPHLAPQARLDEELPMTG' A
#
# COMPACT_ATOMS: atom_id res chain seq x y z
N MET A 1 18.96 12.64 10.62
CA MET A 1 17.73 12.47 11.43
C MET A 1 17.14 11.10 11.11
N PRO A 2 16.82 10.24 12.08
CA PRO A 2 16.18 8.96 11.78
C PRO A 2 14.78 9.26 11.22
N ARG A 3 14.53 8.80 10.01
CA ARG A 3 13.24 8.87 9.33
C ARG A 3 12.22 8.18 10.24
N ALA A 4 11.12 8.85 10.61
CA ALA A 4 10.06 8.24 11.41
C ALA A 4 9.74 6.86 10.82
N SER A 5 10.03 5.79 11.56
CA SER A 5 9.62 4.46 11.12
C SER A 5 8.10 4.51 11.02
N LYS A 6 7.55 3.87 9.99
CA LYS A 6 6.13 4.01 9.63
C LYS A 6 5.23 3.26 10.63
N GLY A 7 5.33 3.54 11.93
CA GLY A 7 4.58 2.88 13.00
C GLY A 7 5.01 1.44 13.28
N ASP A 8 4.36 0.83 14.27
CA ASP A 8 4.47 -0.59 14.62
C ASP A 8 3.82 -1.44 13.53
N ARG A 9 4.62 -2.10 12.69
CA ARG A 9 4.13 -2.91 11.56
C ARG A 9 4.93 -4.19 11.45
N ASP A 10 4.23 -5.31 11.34
CA ASP A 10 4.83 -6.61 11.04
C ASP A 10 5.33 -6.70 9.59
N ILE A 11 6.46 -7.38 9.41
CA ILE A 11 6.97 -7.75 8.10
C ILE A 11 6.42 -9.12 7.73
N MET A 12 5.66 -9.18 6.64
CA MET A 12 5.18 -10.44 6.05
C MET A 12 5.87 -10.67 4.70
N VAL A 13 6.43 -11.87 4.50
CA VAL A 13 7.11 -12.24 3.25
C VAL A 13 6.48 -13.50 2.69
N THR A 14 6.07 -13.44 1.42
CA THR A 14 5.56 -14.59 0.66
C THR A 14 6.16 -14.60 -0.75
N ARG A 15 6.10 -15.74 -1.43
CA ARG A 15 6.57 -15.90 -2.82
C ARG A 15 5.43 -16.46 -3.68
N PRO A 16 4.42 -15.65 -4.04
CA PRO A 16 3.31 -16.12 -4.86
C PRO A 16 3.78 -16.40 -6.29
N ALA A 17 2.95 -17.14 -7.05
CA ALA A 17 3.20 -17.35 -8.47
C ALA A 17 3.34 -16.02 -9.23
N ARG A 18 4.19 -15.98 -10.28
CA ARG A 18 4.47 -14.76 -11.05
C ARG A 18 3.21 -14.04 -11.52
N ALA A 19 2.23 -14.80 -12.03
CA ALA A 19 0.96 -14.26 -12.51
C ALA A 19 0.17 -13.51 -11.41
N VAL A 20 0.24 -13.96 -10.15
CA VAL A 20 -0.37 -13.24 -9.02
C VAL A 20 0.35 -11.92 -8.78
N GLY A 21 1.69 -11.92 -8.83
CA GLY A 21 2.48 -10.70 -8.71
C GLY A 21 2.20 -9.68 -9.82
N ASP A 22 1.98 -10.14 -11.06
CA ASP A 22 1.64 -9.29 -12.20
C ASP A 22 0.27 -8.63 -12.00
N GLU A 23 -0.73 -9.38 -11.54
CA GLU A 23 -2.06 -8.84 -11.26
C GLU A 23 -2.06 -7.88 -10.06
N VAL A 24 -1.26 -8.16 -9.02
CA VAL A 24 -1.06 -7.24 -7.88
C VAL A 24 -0.51 -5.90 -8.37
N ARG A 25 0.52 -5.90 -9.23
CA ARG A 25 1.08 -4.67 -9.81
C ARG A 25 0.03 -3.89 -10.58
N ARG A 26 -0.67 -4.56 -11.50
CA ARG A 26 -1.71 -3.93 -12.32
C ARG A 26 -2.81 -3.28 -11.48
N ARG A 27 -3.25 -3.94 -10.41
CA ARG A 27 -4.29 -3.41 -9.52
C ARG A 27 -3.80 -2.29 -8.61
N ALA A 28 -2.54 -2.36 -8.16
CA ALA A 28 -1.92 -1.29 -7.40
C ALA A 28 -1.86 0.00 -8.23
N ASP A 29 -1.39 -0.11 -9.47
CA ASP A 29 -1.32 1.00 -10.43
C ASP A 29 -2.72 1.61 -10.69
N ALA A 30 -3.73 0.76 -10.93
CA ALA A 30 -5.11 1.19 -11.15
C ALA A 30 -5.75 1.92 -9.95
N MET A 31 -5.21 1.72 -8.74
CA MET A 31 -5.66 2.37 -7.52
C MET A 31 -4.75 3.53 -7.08
N GLY A 32 -3.68 3.83 -7.82
CA GLY A 32 -2.69 4.83 -7.39
C GLY A 32 -1.98 4.44 -6.08
N LEU A 33 -1.79 3.15 -5.84
CA LEU A 33 -1.12 2.61 -4.65
C LEU A 33 0.24 2.02 -5.02
N SER A 34 1.21 2.13 -4.12
CA SER A 34 2.39 1.25 -4.22
C SER A 34 1.97 -0.22 -4.03
N ILE A 35 2.78 -1.14 -4.55
CA ILE A 35 2.56 -2.59 -4.37
C ILE A 35 2.39 -2.94 -2.87
N SER A 36 3.23 -2.38 -2.01
CA SER A 36 3.15 -2.64 -0.56
C SER A 36 1.87 -2.09 0.06
N GLU A 37 1.40 -0.92 -0.36
CA GLU A 37 0.12 -0.36 0.09
C GLU A 37 -1.06 -1.20 -0.42
N TYR A 38 -1.01 -1.69 -1.65
CA TYR A 38 -2.02 -2.59 -2.20
C TYR A 38 -2.10 -3.92 -1.44
N ILE A 39 -0.95 -4.53 -1.11
CA ILE A 39 -0.89 -5.77 -0.34
C ILE A 39 -1.44 -5.54 1.07
N ALA A 40 -1.01 -4.48 1.75
CA ALA A 40 -1.50 -4.13 3.08
C ALA A 40 -3.01 -3.84 3.08
N ARG A 41 -3.51 -3.12 2.06
CA ARG A 41 -4.94 -2.87 1.84
C ARG A 41 -5.70 -4.17 1.67
N THR A 42 -5.23 -5.05 0.78
CA THR A 42 -5.89 -6.32 0.49
C THR A 42 -5.96 -7.19 1.73
N LEU A 43 -4.85 -7.30 2.47
CA LEU A 43 -4.80 -8.08 3.70
C LEU A 43 -5.73 -7.49 4.77
N ALA A 44 -5.69 -6.17 5.01
CA ALA A 44 -6.55 -5.52 5.98
C ALA A 44 -8.04 -5.74 5.69
N LEU A 45 -8.44 -5.70 4.42
CA LEU A 45 -9.80 -5.99 4.00
C LEU A 45 -10.17 -7.47 4.23
N ASP A 46 -9.28 -8.39 3.84
CA ASP A 46 -9.49 -9.83 3.94
C ASP A 46 -9.65 -10.30 5.40
N VAL A 47 -8.84 -9.75 6.31
CA VAL A 47 -8.88 -10.10 7.74
C VAL A 47 -9.92 -9.30 8.54
N GLY A 48 -10.76 -8.48 7.89
CA GLY A 48 -11.84 -7.74 8.55
C GLY A 48 -11.41 -6.50 9.33
N LEU A 49 -10.27 -5.89 8.98
CA LEU A 49 -9.73 -4.65 9.57
C LEU A 49 -9.70 -3.48 8.55
N PRO A 50 -10.83 -3.11 7.92
CA PRO A 50 -10.85 -2.14 6.82
C PRO A 50 -10.39 -0.73 7.20
N HIS A 51 -10.48 -0.36 8.48
CA HIS A 51 -10.03 0.94 8.99
C HIS A 51 -8.49 1.09 8.98
N LEU A 52 -7.74 0.00 8.84
CA LEU A 52 -6.28 0.01 8.69
C LEU A 52 -5.82 -0.04 7.23
N ALA A 53 -6.76 -0.13 6.29
CA ALA A 53 -6.45 -0.23 4.87
C ALA A 53 -5.90 1.11 4.33
N PRO A 54 -4.71 1.11 3.69
CA PRO A 54 -4.23 2.29 2.97
C PRO A 54 -5.25 2.78 1.94
N GLN A 55 -5.43 4.10 1.90
CA GLN A 55 -6.27 4.76 0.91
C GLN A 55 -5.40 5.25 -0.25
N ALA A 56 -5.97 5.29 -1.44
CA ALA A 56 -5.34 5.96 -2.57
C ALA A 56 -5.09 7.42 -2.18
N ARG A 57 -3.85 7.88 -2.31
CA ARG A 57 -3.60 9.31 -2.21
C ARG A 57 -4.04 9.91 -3.53
N LEU A 58 -5.14 10.65 -3.52
CA LEU A 58 -5.32 11.69 -4.52
C LEU A 58 -4.22 12.70 -4.20
N ASP A 59 -3.35 12.99 -5.16
CA ASP A 59 -2.27 13.96 -4.98
C ASP A 59 -2.90 15.29 -4.53
N GLU A 60 -2.86 15.57 -3.23
CA GLU A 60 -3.01 16.92 -2.73
C GLU A 60 -1.81 17.67 -3.28
N GLU A 61 -2.04 18.51 -4.29
CA GLU A 61 -1.06 19.46 -4.81
C GLU A 61 -0.44 20.18 -3.60
N LEU A 62 0.81 19.86 -3.30
CA LEU A 62 1.60 20.59 -2.31
C LEU A 62 1.61 22.06 -2.75
N PRO A 63 1.13 23.01 -1.94
CA PRO A 63 1.26 24.42 -2.29
C PRO A 63 2.75 24.71 -2.44
N MET A 64 3.17 25.08 -3.65
CA MET A 64 4.50 25.63 -3.89
C MET A 64 4.58 27.00 -3.22
N THR A 65 4.87 27.04 -1.92
CA THR A 65 5.27 28.28 -1.28
C THR A 65 6.69 28.61 -1.75
N GLY A 66 6.78 29.60 -2.65
CA GLY A 66 8.01 30.30 -3.00
C GLY A 66 8.47 31.30 -1.95
#